data_AF-A0A8S0WCL4-F1
#
_entry.id   AF-A0A8S0WCL4-F1
#
_cell.length_a   1.000
_cell.length_b   1.000
_cell.length_c   1.000
_cell.angle_alpha   90.00
_cell.angle_beta   90.00
_cell.angle_gamma   90.00
#
_symmetry.space_group_name_H-M   'P 1'
#
loop_
_entity.id
_entity.type
_entity.pdbx_description
1 polymer ?
#
loop_
_entity_poly.entity_id
_entity_poly.type
_entity_poly.pdbx_seq_one_letter_code
_entity_poly.pdbx_strand_id
1 'polypeptide(L)'
;MSQHSGRSDLEVPRATGEAATKDTLVERTVRLVIRDGINVNLSEDGFMNLTHLVITSRLADIFVLASLAVEQATNLAHCVLKLQNVVVPASASLIQSHGSHTVTNTSLRHLSLESMPEWGPENALVLFLDRMCLPGLDILEFKGLTLNTWGPRPFSPIGVATSFLERSACALSELKFDLCYGWEHDFIKFLGHSTFNSLRTLHLDEAPVTEIFFKLLVEKTSKGRSTPSLFLPNLKRITYRGEKDFWWDAILKVVKAHQYPRKRKYLRPLMSLEVETYEDGLMEEPAKYPFWTVVQNFKSGVTKVSWKFRYNIL
;
A
#
# COMPACT_ATOMS: atom_id res chain seq x y z
N MET A 1 -79.06 2.32 -31.16
CA MET A 1 -78.14 1.94 -30.07
C MET A 1 -77.56 0.59 -30.46
N SER A 2 -76.37 0.62 -31.05
CA SER A 2 -75.77 -0.54 -31.73
C SER A 2 -74.66 -1.18 -30.91
N GLN A 3 -74.67 -2.51 -31.01
CA GLN A 3 -73.64 -3.53 -30.77
C GLN A 3 -72.18 -3.07 -30.65
N HIS A 4 -71.41 -3.70 -29.75
CA HIS A 4 -70.38 -4.67 -30.18
C HIS A 4 -69.86 -5.54 -29.05
N SER A 5 -69.86 -6.86 -29.31
CA SER A 5 -69.12 -7.89 -28.59
C SER A 5 -67.71 -7.96 -29.16
N GLY A 6 -66.69 -8.05 -28.30
CA GLY A 6 -65.31 -8.28 -28.70
C GLY A 6 -64.66 -9.29 -27.75
N ARG A 7 -64.55 -10.52 -28.23
CA ARG A 7 -63.80 -11.64 -27.64
C ARG A 7 -62.40 -11.58 -28.23
N SER A 8 -61.36 -11.64 -27.40
CA SER A 8 -59.98 -11.84 -27.84
C SER A 8 -59.30 -12.82 -26.91
N ASP A 9 -58.99 -13.98 -27.48
CA ASP A 9 -58.11 -15.01 -26.95
C ASP A 9 -56.72 -14.42 -26.69
N LEU A 10 -56.12 -14.75 -25.55
CA LEU A 10 -54.69 -14.54 -25.33
C LEU A 10 -54.11 -15.78 -24.65
N GLU A 11 -53.18 -16.36 -25.40
CA GLU A 11 -52.48 -17.60 -25.16
C GLU A 11 -51.72 -17.58 -23.83
N VAL A 12 -51.69 -18.74 -23.17
CA VAL A 12 -50.85 -19.01 -21.99
C VAL A 12 -49.49 -19.53 -22.48
N PRO A 13 -48.36 -18.83 -22.27
CA PRO A 13 -47.06 -19.44 -22.40
C PRO A 13 -46.75 -20.21 -21.10
N ARG A 14 -46.72 -21.53 -21.20
CA ARG A 14 -46.04 -22.39 -20.20
C ARG A 14 -44.53 -22.21 -20.38
N ALA A 15 -43.93 -21.40 -19.52
CA ALA A 15 -42.49 -21.41 -19.31
C ALA A 15 -42.17 -22.23 -18.05
N THR A 16 -41.81 -23.49 -18.28
CA THR A 16 -41.00 -24.29 -17.35
C THR A 16 -39.53 -23.91 -17.55
N GLY A 17 -38.85 -23.49 -16.49
CA GLY A 17 -37.41 -23.21 -16.57
C GLY A 17 -36.89 -22.48 -15.34
N GLU A 18 -36.40 -23.28 -14.38
CA GLU A 18 -35.32 -22.98 -13.42
C GLU A 18 -35.22 -21.54 -12.90
N ALA A 19 -35.85 -21.30 -11.75
CA ALA A 19 -35.45 -20.22 -10.85
C ALA A 19 -34.07 -20.55 -10.26
N ALA A 20 -33.01 -20.10 -10.94
CA ALA A 20 -31.71 -19.94 -10.32
C ALA A 20 -31.86 -18.90 -9.21
N THR A 21 -31.84 -19.36 -7.97
CA THR A 21 -31.68 -18.53 -6.77
C THR A 21 -30.36 -17.79 -6.91
N LYS A 22 -30.42 -16.56 -7.40
CA LYS A 22 -29.38 -15.57 -7.12
C LYS A 22 -29.42 -15.33 -5.62
N ASP A 23 -28.56 -16.03 -4.89
CA ASP A 23 -28.12 -15.62 -3.57
C ASP A 23 -27.51 -14.22 -3.71
N THR A 24 -28.35 -13.20 -3.55
CA THR A 24 -27.91 -11.88 -3.15
C THR A 24 -27.34 -12.05 -1.75
N LEU A 25 -26.04 -12.33 -1.69
CA LEU A 25 -25.21 -12.17 -0.51
C LEU A 25 -25.40 -10.72 -0.06
N VAL A 26 -26.31 -10.53 0.90
CA VAL A 26 -26.47 -9.27 1.61
C VAL A 26 -25.20 -9.15 2.45
N GLU A 27 -24.20 -8.43 1.95
CA GLU A 27 -23.09 -7.92 2.75
C GLU A 27 -23.68 -7.27 4.00
N ARG A 28 -23.58 -7.96 5.14
CA ARG A 28 -23.99 -7.42 6.44
C ARG A 28 -22.92 -6.47 6.91
N THR A 29 -22.97 -5.27 6.35
CA THR A 29 -22.20 -4.15 6.86
C THR A 29 -22.81 -3.67 8.19
N VAL A 30 -22.05 -3.73 9.28
CA VAL A 30 -22.37 -2.93 10.48
C VAL A 30 -21.70 -1.57 10.30
N ARG A 31 -22.51 -0.52 10.03
CA ARG A 31 -22.04 0.87 10.02
C ARG A 31 -22.14 1.47 11.42
N LEU A 32 -21.00 1.65 12.11
CA LEU A 32 -20.98 2.58 13.23
C LEU A 32 -20.85 3.99 12.62
N VAL A 33 -21.98 4.65 12.40
CA VAL A 33 -22.02 6.07 12.06
C VAL A 33 -21.99 6.84 13.37
N ILE A 34 -20.80 7.28 13.79
CA ILE A 34 -20.71 8.25 14.88
C ILE A 34 -21.24 9.57 14.29
N ARG A 35 -22.33 10.10 14.87
CA ARG A 35 -22.84 11.44 14.53
C ARG A 35 -21.63 12.38 14.54
N ASP A 36 -21.39 13.05 13.41
CA ASP A 36 -20.25 13.93 13.11
C ASP A 36 -19.01 13.31 12.46
N GLY A 37 -19.14 12.23 11.67
CA GLY A 37 -18.26 12.00 10.52
C GLY A 37 -17.22 10.87 10.64
N ILE A 38 -17.47 9.86 11.47
CA ILE A 38 -16.77 8.57 11.36
C ILE A 38 -17.77 7.54 10.86
N ASN A 39 -17.48 6.92 9.72
CA ASN A 39 -18.23 5.76 9.22
C ASN A 39 -17.35 4.53 9.39
N VAL A 40 -17.61 3.73 10.43
CA VAL A 40 -16.97 2.44 10.64
C VAL A 40 -17.78 1.42 9.86
N ASN A 41 -17.30 0.94 8.72
CA ASN A 41 -17.94 -0.15 7.99
C ASN A 41 -17.23 -1.45 8.38
N LEU A 42 -17.92 -2.30 9.15
CA LEU A 42 -17.51 -3.67 9.43
C LEU A 42 -18.16 -4.56 8.38
N SER A 43 -17.37 -5.14 7.47
CA SER A 43 -17.87 -6.02 6.42
C SER A 43 -17.52 -7.49 6.74
N GLU A 44 -18.48 -8.40 6.55
CA GLU A 44 -18.31 -9.84 6.71
C GLU A 44 -17.83 -10.47 5.38
N ASP A 45 -16.63 -10.11 4.91
CA ASP A 45 -16.15 -10.52 3.58
C ASP A 45 -15.50 -11.92 3.57
N GLY A 46 -15.96 -12.83 4.44
CA GLY A 46 -15.38 -14.17 4.61
C GLY A 46 -13.99 -14.19 5.27
N PHE A 47 -13.27 -13.07 5.28
CA PHE A 47 -12.17 -12.78 6.18
C PHE A 47 -12.73 -12.06 7.40
N MET A 48 -12.92 -12.78 8.51
CA MET A 48 -13.34 -12.14 9.75
C MET A 48 -12.36 -11.01 10.09
N ASN A 49 -12.89 -9.81 10.35
CA ASN A 49 -12.20 -8.64 10.94
C ASN A 49 -11.55 -7.62 9.98
N LEU A 50 -12.25 -7.20 8.92
CA LEU A 50 -11.92 -5.97 8.20
C LEU A 50 -12.73 -4.78 8.75
N THR A 51 -12.04 -3.79 9.31
CA THR A 51 -12.65 -2.52 9.73
C THR A 51 -12.21 -1.40 8.80
N HIS A 52 -13.15 -0.87 8.02
CA HIS A 52 -12.97 0.38 7.30
C HIS A 52 -13.33 1.54 8.20
N LEU A 53 -12.34 2.35 8.58
CA LEU A 53 -12.56 3.59 9.30
C LEU A 53 -12.45 4.76 8.31
N VAL A 54 -13.60 5.29 7.90
CA VAL A 54 -13.64 6.51 7.08
C VAL A 54 -13.85 7.70 8.00
N ILE A 55 -12.89 8.62 7.96
CA ILE A 55 -12.87 9.82 8.78
C ILE A 55 -13.13 11.02 7.86
N THR A 56 -14.21 11.77 8.11
CA THR A 56 -14.63 12.93 7.27
C THR A 56 -14.84 14.24 8.03
N SER A 57 -14.34 14.37 9.26
CA SER A 57 -14.70 15.49 10.14
C SER A 57 -13.53 16.34 10.63
N ARG A 58 -13.88 17.53 11.14
CA ARG A 58 -13.01 18.67 11.46
C ARG A 58 -12.37 18.61 12.84
N LEU A 59 -12.58 17.52 13.59
CA LEU A 59 -12.19 17.43 14.99
C LEU A 59 -10.95 16.57 15.15
N ALA A 60 -9.98 17.08 15.91
CA ALA A 60 -8.80 16.32 16.32
C ALA A 60 -9.14 15.07 17.15
N ASP A 61 -10.28 15.08 17.85
CA ASP A 61 -10.75 13.99 18.71
C ASP A 61 -11.03 12.70 17.94
N ILE A 62 -11.22 12.79 16.64
CA ILE A 62 -11.37 11.64 15.76
C ILE A 62 -10.17 10.71 15.82
N PHE A 63 -8.95 11.22 15.99
CA PHE A 63 -7.77 10.36 16.10
C PHE A 63 -7.74 9.62 17.42
N VAL A 64 -8.24 10.25 18.49
CA VAL A 64 -8.45 9.59 19.78
C VAL A 64 -9.45 8.45 19.59
N LEU A 65 -10.58 8.71 18.92
CA LEU A 65 -11.61 7.70 18.66
C LEU A 65 -11.11 6.58 17.73
N ALA A 66 -10.36 6.90 16.69
CA ALA A 66 -9.75 5.93 15.79
C ALA A 66 -8.77 5.02 16.53
N SER A 67 -7.89 5.61 17.34
CA SER A 67 -6.92 4.87 18.14
C SER A 67 -7.63 3.99 19.17
N LEU A 68 -8.63 4.53 19.90
CA LEU A 68 -9.47 3.76 20.82
C LEU A 68 -10.23 2.62 20.12
N ALA A 69 -10.76 2.85 18.92
CA ALA A 69 -11.43 1.81 18.15
C ALA A 69 -10.48 0.67 17.81
N VAL A 70 -9.23 0.98 17.42
CA VAL A 70 -8.20 -0.03 17.21
C VAL A 70 -7.82 -0.71 18.53
N GLU A 71 -7.73 0.01 19.64
CA GLU A 71 -7.42 -0.56 20.96
C GLU A 71 -8.47 -1.57 21.43
N GLN A 72 -9.75 -1.21 21.30
CA GLN A 72 -10.87 -2.02 21.75
C GLN A 72 -11.16 -3.22 20.84
N ALA A 73 -10.74 -3.16 19.57
CA ALA A 73 -10.93 -4.23 18.62
C ALA A 73 -9.85 -5.32 18.77
N THR A 74 -9.98 -6.13 19.82
CA THR A 74 -9.02 -7.17 20.24
C THR A 74 -8.76 -8.25 19.17
N ASN A 75 -9.67 -8.43 18.21
CA ASN A 75 -9.54 -9.38 17.11
C ASN A 75 -9.31 -8.72 15.74
N LEU A 76 -9.05 -7.41 15.71
CA LEU A 76 -8.87 -6.70 14.44
C LEU A 76 -7.57 -7.13 13.77
N ALA A 77 -7.65 -7.93 12.70
CA ALA A 77 -6.49 -8.36 11.95
C ALA A 77 -6.13 -7.39 10.81
N HIS A 78 -7.14 -6.70 10.25
CA HIS A 78 -6.98 -5.80 9.12
C HIS A 78 -7.73 -4.49 9.35
N CYS A 79 -7.02 -3.36 9.21
CA CYS A 79 -7.58 -2.03 9.35
C CYS A 79 -7.23 -1.19 8.12
N VAL A 80 -8.25 -0.57 7.52
CA VAL A 80 -8.09 0.43 6.47
C VAL A 80 -8.56 1.78 7.01
N LEU A 81 -7.63 2.72 7.13
CA LEU A 81 -7.89 4.08 7.58
C LEU A 81 -7.93 5.02 6.38
N LYS A 82 -9.12 5.51 6.03
CA LYS A 82 -9.29 6.50 4.96
C LYS A 82 -9.43 7.88 5.56
N LEU A 83 -8.43 8.73 5.32
CA LEU A 83 -8.40 10.13 5.72
C LEU A 83 -8.94 10.99 4.58
N GLN A 84 -10.19 11.44 4.70
CA GLN A 84 -10.84 12.28 3.69
C GLN A 84 -11.27 13.61 4.32
N ASN A 85 -10.96 14.74 3.68
CA ASN A 85 -11.43 16.08 4.13
C ASN A 85 -11.06 16.44 5.59
N VAL A 86 -9.94 15.92 6.11
CA VAL A 86 -9.55 16.19 7.50
C VAL A 86 -8.92 17.57 7.60
N VAL A 87 -9.63 18.50 8.24
CA VAL A 87 -9.09 19.81 8.56
C VAL A 87 -8.55 19.76 9.99
N VAL A 88 -7.22 19.74 10.14
CA VAL A 88 -6.58 19.86 11.45
C VAL A 88 -6.56 21.35 11.84
N PRO A 89 -7.24 21.76 12.93
CA PRO A 89 -7.20 23.16 13.35
C PRO A 89 -5.77 23.58 13.70
N ALA A 90 -5.38 24.80 13.31
CA ALA A 90 -4.03 25.34 13.52
C ALA A 90 -3.60 25.36 15.00
N SER A 91 -4.57 25.35 15.93
CA SER A 91 -4.38 25.23 17.37
C SER A 91 -4.11 23.78 17.82
N ALA A 92 -3.22 23.07 17.13
CA ALA A 92 -2.85 21.68 17.45
C ALA A 92 -2.22 21.51 18.85
N SER A 93 -1.89 22.61 19.53
CA SER A 93 -1.41 22.63 20.92
C SER A 93 -2.40 22.02 21.91
N LEU A 94 -3.71 22.04 21.64
CA LEU A 94 -4.72 21.40 22.51
C LEU A 94 -4.65 19.87 22.48
N ILE A 95 -4.21 19.27 21.37
CA ILE A 95 -4.16 17.81 21.18
C ILE A 95 -3.03 17.18 22.00
N GLN A 96 -1.96 17.94 22.24
CA GLN A 96 -0.83 17.49 23.08
C GLN A 96 -1.22 17.32 24.56
N SER A 97 -2.31 17.95 25.01
CA SER A 97 -2.75 17.88 26.41
C SER A 97 -3.57 16.63 26.76
N HIS A 98 -4.13 15.94 25.76
CA HIS A 98 -4.91 14.71 25.97
C HIS A 98 -4.01 13.48 25.84
N GLY A 99 -3.29 13.20 26.93
CA GLY A 99 -2.71 11.90 27.30
C GLY A 99 -1.67 11.32 26.35
N SER A 100 -0.47 11.07 26.86
CA SER A 100 0.59 10.28 26.22
C SER A 100 0.25 8.78 26.09
N HIS A 101 -1.03 8.43 26.05
CA HIS A 101 -1.46 7.03 26.06
C HIS A 101 -1.17 6.43 24.69
N THR A 102 -0.15 5.58 24.64
CA THR A 102 0.16 4.78 23.46
C THR A 102 -0.87 3.67 23.36
N VAL A 103 -1.62 3.65 22.26
CA VAL A 103 -2.52 2.54 21.92
C VAL A 103 -1.70 1.36 21.43
N THR A 104 -1.85 0.23 22.10
CA THR A 104 -1.17 -1.01 21.73
C THR A 104 -2.17 -2.04 21.21
N ASN A 105 -1.94 -2.58 20.02
CA ASN A 105 -2.73 -3.69 19.48
C ASN A 105 -1.79 -4.77 18.89
N THR A 106 -1.83 -5.97 19.46
CA THR A 106 -1.00 -7.12 19.09
C THR A 106 -1.64 -8.02 18.02
N SER A 107 -2.93 -7.85 17.77
CA SER A 107 -3.71 -8.66 16.83
C SER A 107 -3.70 -8.08 15.41
N LEU A 108 -3.50 -6.77 15.27
CA LEU A 108 -3.49 -6.08 13.98
C LEU A 108 -2.28 -6.49 13.15
N ARG A 109 -2.54 -7.21 12.06
CA ARG A 109 -1.52 -7.73 11.12
C ARG A 109 -1.37 -6.86 9.88
N HIS A 110 -2.43 -6.18 9.46
CA HIS A 110 -2.42 -5.35 8.27
C HIS A 110 -3.04 -3.98 8.56
N LEU A 111 -2.27 -2.92 8.29
CA LEU A 111 -2.71 -1.53 8.36
C LEU A 111 -2.54 -0.87 6.99
N SER A 112 -3.63 -0.36 6.43
CA SER A 112 -3.64 0.43 5.19
C SER A 112 -4.06 1.86 5.50
N LEU A 113 -3.21 2.81 5.14
CA LEU A 113 -3.36 4.24 5.42
C LEU A 113 -3.57 4.96 4.11
N GLU A 114 -4.79 5.42 3.86
CA GLU A 114 -5.19 6.08 2.63
C GLU A 114 -5.42 7.57 2.89
N SER A 115 -4.66 8.38 2.17
CA SER A 115 -4.70 9.83 2.19
C SER A 115 -5.04 10.32 0.79
N MET A 116 -5.95 11.28 0.69
CA MET A 116 -6.18 11.95 -0.59
C MET A 116 -5.19 13.12 -0.75
N PRO A 117 -4.50 13.24 -1.90
CA PRO A 117 -3.41 14.20 -2.10
C PRO A 117 -3.85 15.67 -2.01
N GLU A 118 -5.14 15.95 -2.14
CA GLU A 118 -5.67 17.32 -2.25
C GLU A 118 -5.78 18.09 -0.90
N TRP A 119 -5.58 17.46 0.28
CA TRP A 119 -6.11 18.02 1.54
C TRP A 119 -5.18 18.15 2.76
N GLY A 120 -3.85 18.19 2.59
CA GLY A 120 -2.92 18.36 3.72
C GLY A 120 -3.14 17.46 4.96
N PRO A 121 -3.50 16.17 4.80
CA PRO A 121 -3.81 15.26 5.91
C PRO A 121 -2.55 14.72 6.60
N GLU A 122 -1.35 15.21 6.27
CA GLU A 122 -0.12 14.69 6.84
C GLU A 122 -0.11 14.87 8.37
N ASN A 123 -0.63 15.99 8.87
CA ASN A 123 -0.75 16.22 10.32
C ASN A 123 -1.65 15.19 11.01
N ALA A 124 -2.72 14.77 10.34
CA ALA A 124 -3.67 13.78 10.84
C ALA A 124 -3.02 12.40 10.93
N LEU A 125 -2.34 11.99 9.86
CA LEU A 125 -1.56 10.75 9.84
C LEU A 125 -0.49 10.76 10.93
N VAL A 126 0.19 11.89 11.10
CA VAL A 126 1.23 12.07 12.12
C VAL A 126 0.67 11.84 13.52
N LEU A 127 -0.45 12.49 13.87
CA LEU A 127 -1.09 12.34 15.18
C LEU A 127 -1.57 10.91 15.42
N PHE A 128 -2.11 10.25 14.39
CA PHE A 128 -2.53 8.86 14.47
C PHE A 128 -1.32 7.94 14.74
N LEU A 129 -0.33 7.96 13.85
CA LEU A 129 0.85 7.10 13.96
C LEU A 129 1.65 7.35 15.24
N ASP A 130 1.69 8.60 15.73
CA ASP A 130 2.41 8.94 16.95
C ASP A 130 1.90 8.20 18.20
N ARG A 131 0.61 7.84 18.20
CA ARG A 131 -0.04 7.17 19.33
C ARG A 131 -0.09 5.65 19.20
N MET A 132 0.25 5.10 18.05
CA MET A 132 0.10 3.67 17.78
C MET A 132 1.37 2.87 18.09
N CYS A 133 1.17 1.68 18.67
CA CYS A 133 2.17 0.63 18.87
C CYS A 133 1.57 -0.70 18.41
N LEU A 134 2.04 -1.21 17.28
CA LEU A 134 1.45 -2.35 16.59
C LEU A 134 2.47 -3.49 16.44
N PRO A 135 2.84 -4.19 17.52
CA PRO A 135 3.88 -5.22 17.48
C PRO A 135 3.53 -6.43 16.62
N GLY A 136 2.24 -6.66 16.36
CA GLY A 136 1.76 -7.71 15.46
C GLY A 136 1.82 -7.37 13.97
N LEU A 137 2.18 -6.13 13.60
CA LEU A 137 2.03 -5.65 12.23
C LEU A 137 2.96 -6.38 11.24
N ASP A 138 2.36 -7.04 10.27
CA ASP A 138 3.05 -7.80 9.21
C ASP A 138 3.05 -7.05 7.87
N ILE A 139 1.99 -6.29 7.60
CA ILE A 139 1.74 -5.57 6.34
C ILE A 139 1.39 -4.11 6.64
N LEU A 140 2.11 -3.20 6.00
CA LEU A 140 1.83 -1.76 6.04
C LEU A 140 1.66 -1.24 4.63
N GLU A 141 0.57 -0.52 4.39
CA GLU A 141 0.25 0.07 3.11
C GLU A 141 0.00 1.57 3.27
N PHE A 142 0.65 2.33 2.39
CA PHE A 142 0.51 3.78 2.27
C PHE A 142 -0.12 4.07 0.91
N LYS A 143 -1.28 4.75 0.89
CA LYS A 143 -1.97 5.15 -0.34
C LYS A 143 -2.13 6.66 -0.42
N GLY A 144 -1.78 7.24 -1.56
CA GLY A 144 -1.96 8.67 -1.83
C GLY A 144 -1.20 9.59 -0.87
N LEU A 145 -0.07 9.11 -0.34
CA LEU A 145 0.71 9.85 0.65
C LEU A 145 1.83 10.67 0.00
N THR A 146 1.83 11.96 0.34
CA THR A 146 2.89 12.92 0.05
C THR A 146 3.98 12.80 1.11
N LEU A 147 5.08 12.14 0.77
CA LEU A 147 6.25 11.97 1.63
C LEU A 147 7.12 13.23 1.70
N ASN A 148 6.93 14.17 0.79
CA ASN A 148 7.66 15.44 0.74
C ASN A 148 6.96 16.52 1.58
N THR A 149 7.73 17.24 2.38
CA THR A 149 7.26 18.45 3.05
C THR A 149 7.40 19.62 2.07
N TRP A 150 6.40 19.90 1.25
CA TRP A 150 6.35 21.18 0.54
C TRP A 150 6.01 22.28 1.54
N GLY A 151 7.05 22.94 2.06
CA GLY A 151 6.94 24.11 2.90
C GLY A 151 7.78 24.05 4.19
N PRO A 152 7.79 25.14 4.98
CA PRO A 152 8.53 25.26 6.24
C PRO A 152 7.95 24.39 7.37
N ARG A 153 7.16 23.36 7.04
CA ARG A 153 6.51 22.51 8.02
C ARG A 153 7.55 21.61 8.68
N PRO A 154 7.60 21.54 10.01
CA PRO A 154 8.67 20.83 10.73
C PRO A 154 8.53 19.31 10.73
N PHE A 155 7.45 18.74 10.15
CA PHE A 155 7.13 17.32 10.29
C PHE A 155 7.27 16.57 8.97
N SER A 156 8.24 15.68 8.89
CA SER A 156 8.38 14.71 7.80
C SER A 156 7.50 13.49 8.09
N PRO A 157 6.52 13.15 7.23
CA PRO A 157 5.69 11.94 7.39
C PRO A 157 6.53 10.66 7.52
N ILE A 158 7.67 10.63 6.83
CA ILE A 158 8.68 9.55 6.92
C ILE A 158 9.25 9.43 8.33
N GLY A 159 9.58 10.55 8.98
CA GLY A 159 10.11 10.55 10.34
C GLY A 159 9.11 9.96 11.33
N VAL A 160 7.82 10.29 11.17
CA VAL A 160 6.76 9.78 12.05
C VAL A 160 6.45 8.32 11.76
N ALA A 161 6.39 7.91 10.50
CA ALA A 161 6.26 6.50 10.12
C ALA A 161 7.43 5.67 10.66
N THR A 162 8.66 6.19 10.61
CA THR A 162 9.84 5.52 11.17
C THR A 162 9.72 5.35 12.67
N SER A 163 9.39 6.43 13.38
CA SER A 163 9.21 6.42 14.84
C SER A 163 8.10 5.45 15.26
N PHE A 164 7.00 5.41 14.50
CA PHE A 164 5.92 4.45 14.69
C PHE A 164 6.39 3.00 14.55
N LEU A 165 7.16 2.68 13.51
CA LEU A 165 7.70 1.33 13.29
C LEU A 165 8.71 0.93 14.36
N GLU A 166 9.55 1.86 14.80
CA GLU A 166 10.50 1.64 15.90
C GLU A 166 9.78 1.34 17.21
N ARG A 167 8.80 2.18 17.58
CA ARG A 167 7.98 1.97 18.78
C ARG A 167 7.22 0.65 18.72
N SER A 168 6.68 0.32 17.56
CA SER A 168 5.94 -0.92 17.37
C SER A 168 6.83 -2.15 17.45
N ALA A 169 8.14 -2.04 17.19
CA ALA A 169 9.08 -3.15 17.14
C ALA A 169 8.58 -4.33 16.27
N CYS A 170 7.78 -4.03 15.24
CA CYS A 170 7.11 -5.03 14.43
C CYS A 170 8.07 -5.68 13.43
N ALA A 171 7.84 -6.96 13.13
CA ALA A 171 8.61 -7.71 12.14
C ALA A 171 8.01 -7.55 10.72
N LEU A 172 7.88 -6.31 10.26
CA LEU A 172 7.18 -5.98 9.02
C LEU A 172 7.72 -6.80 7.83
N SER A 173 6.82 -7.56 7.20
CA SER A 173 7.16 -8.51 6.13
C SER A 173 6.81 -7.98 4.74
N GLU A 174 5.81 -7.11 4.66
CA GLU A 174 5.31 -6.52 3.42
C GLU A 174 5.05 -5.02 3.59
N LEU A 175 5.53 -4.23 2.63
CA LEU A 175 5.35 -2.78 2.60
C LEU A 175 4.83 -2.39 1.21
N LYS A 176 3.79 -1.56 1.19
CA LYS A 176 3.17 -1.09 -0.05
C LYS A 176 3.12 0.42 -0.09
N PHE A 177 3.50 0.96 -1.23
CA PHE A 177 3.28 2.35 -1.59
C PHE A 177 2.41 2.37 -2.83
N ASP A 178 1.28 3.05 -2.74
CA ASP A 178 0.29 3.19 -3.79
C ASP A 178 0.06 4.69 -4.03
N LEU A 179 0.39 5.21 -5.20
CA LEU A 179 0.26 6.63 -5.55
C LEU A 179 0.95 7.55 -4.51
N CYS A 180 2.13 7.17 -4.04
CA CYS A 180 2.87 7.95 -3.06
C CYS A 180 3.87 8.88 -3.75
N TYR A 181 3.83 10.16 -3.43
CA TYR A 181 4.70 11.17 -4.04
C TYR A 181 5.79 11.59 -3.07
N GLY A 182 7.00 11.87 -3.55
CA GLY A 182 8.09 12.22 -2.65
C GLY A 182 9.42 12.39 -3.37
N TRP A 183 10.45 12.76 -2.62
CA TRP A 183 11.81 12.80 -3.13
C TRP A 183 12.45 11.44 -2.90
N GLU A 184 13.13 10.91 -3.92
CA GLU A 184 13.75 9.58 -3.84
C GLU A 184 14.71 9.47 -2.65
N HIS A 185 15.46 10.53 -2.34
CA HIS A 185 16.41 10.53 -1.22
C HIS A 185 15.73 10.20 0.11
N ASP A 186 14.57 10.79 0.39
CA ASP A 186 13.85 10.56 1.64
C ASP A 186 13.24 9.16 1.66
N PHE A 187 12.76 8.70 0.51
CA PHE A 187 12.26 7.34 0.33
C PHE A 187 13.36 6.29 0.58
N ILE A 188 14.55 6.47 0.02
CA ILE A 188 15.71 5.61 0.25
C ILE A 188 16.11 5.66 1.73
N LYS A 189 16.16 6.86 2.32
CA LYS A 189 16.50 7.02 3.74
C LYS A 189 15.50 6.27 4.64
N PHE A 190 14.22 6.35 4.32
CA PHE A 190 13.17 5.59 5.00
C PHE A 190 13.42 4.09 4.91
N LEU A 191 13.52 3.55 3.70
CA LEU A 191 13.74 2.12 3.48
C LEU A 191 15.10 1.61 3.99
N GLY A 192 16.08 2.50 4.17
CA GLY A 192 17.38 2.18 4.75
C GLY A 192 17.35 1.96 6.26
N HIS A 193 16.19 2.18 6.90
CA HIS A 193 16.02 2.02 8.33
C HIS A 193 16.07 0.55 8.77
N SER A 194 16.62 0.29 9.96
CA SER A 194 16.83 -1.08 10.48
C SER A 194 15.53 -1.83 10.77
N THR A 195 14.42 -1.11 10.97
CA THR A 195 13.06 -1.67 11.12
C THR A 195 12.64 -2.52 9.92
N PHE A 196 13.19 -2.25 8.73
CA PHE A 196 12.90 -3.01 7.51
C PHE A 196 13.81 -4.22 7.30
N ASN A 197 14.60 -4.63 8.31
CA ASN A 197 15.43 -5.83 8.20
C ASN A 197 14.61 -7.09 7.93
N SER A 198 13.36 -7.17 8.41
CA SER A 198 12.46 -8.33 8.18
C SER A 198 11.70 -8.26 6.86
N LEU A 199 11.78 -7.15 6.12
CA LEU A 199 10.97 -6.90 4.93
C LEU A 199 11.30 -7.90 3.81
N ARG A 200 10.28 -8.60 3.30
CA ARG A 200 10.40 -9.64 2.26
C ARG A 200 9.77 -9.21 0.95
N THR A 201 8.71 -8.42 1.01
CA THR A 201 7.93 -7.99 -0.15
C THR A 201 7.80 -6.47 -0.13
N LEU A 202 8.07 -5.84 -1.28
CA LEU A 202 7.91 -4.40 -1.46
C LEU A 202 7.05 -4.15 -2.71
N HIS A 203 5.98 -3.38 -2.55
CA HIS A 203 5.13 -2.92 -3.64
C HIS A 203 5.31 -1.42 -3.83
N LEU A 204 5.52 -1.01 -5.08
CA LEU A 204 5.85 0.34 -5.49
C LEU A 204 4.92 0.70 -6.66
N ASP A 205 3.73 1.21 -6.40
CA ASP A 205 2.82 1.73 -7.43
C ASP A 205 2.95 3.26 -7.47
N GLU A 206 3.47 3.77 -8.59
CA GLU A 206 3.80 5.17 -8.85
C GLU A 206 4.72 5.81 -7.79
N ALA A 207 5.57 5.00 -7.16
CA ALA A 207 6.51 5.47 -6.14
C ALA A 207 7.74 6.17 -6.75
N PRO A 208 8.37 7.15 -6.06
CA PRO A 208 9.48 7.94 -6.56
C PRO A 208 10.81 7.20 -6.43
N VAL A 209 10.94 6.04 -7.06
CA VAL A 209 12.20 5.29 -7.13
C VAL A 209 13.01 5.74 -8.34
N THR A 210 14.35 5.67 -8.28
CA THR A 210 15.23 5.86 -9.45
C THR A 210 16.26 4.73 -9.60
N GLU A 211 17.21 4.89 -10.53
CA GLU A 211 18.36 3.99 -10.69
C GLU A 211 19.14 3.84 -9.37
N ILE A 212 19.16 4.88 -8.53
CA ILE A 212 19.89 4.89 -7.26
C ILE A 212 19.30 3.85 -6.31
N PHE A 213 17.98 3.78 -6.18
CA PHE A 213 17.30 2.75 -5.40
C PHE A 213 17.74 1.33 -5.81
N PHE A 214 17.75 1.02 -7.10
CA PHE A 214 18.16 -0.31 -7.59
C PHE A 214 19.66 -0.57 -7.44
N LYS A 215 20.51 0.44 -7.59
CA LYS A 215 21.94 0.34 -7.29
C LYS A 215 22.17 -0.05 -5.83
N LEU A 216 21.46 0.58 -4.90
CA LEU A 216 21.58 0.29 -3.47
C LEU A 216 21.16 -1.13 -3.09
N LEU A 217 20.23 -1.75 -3.83
CA LEU A 217 19.86 -3.15 -3.64
C LEU A 217 21.00 -4.13 -3.98
N VAL A 218 21.95 -3.72 -4.84
CA VAL A 218 23.10 -4.54 -5.27
C VAL A 218 24.36 -4.18 -4.49
N GLU A 219 24.54 -2.89 -4.18
CA GLU A 219 25.77 -2.38 -3.62
C GLU A 219 25.82 -2.57 -2.10
N LYS A 220 27.00 -2.97 -1.61
CA LYS A 220 27.29 -2.89 -0.19
C LYS A 220 27.44 -1.43 0.20
N THR A 221 26.81 -1.05 1.31
CA THR A 221 27.14 0.20 1.99
C THR A 221 28.56 0.06 2.58
N SER A 222 29.56 0.48 1.82
CA SER A 222 30.99 0.23 2.10
C SER A 222 31.67 1.35 2.90
N LYS A 223 30.97 2.47 3.16
CA LYS A 223 31.57 3.61 3.86
C LYS A 223 31.40 3.48 5.38
N GLY A 224 32.39 2.86 6.03
CA GLY A 224 32.73 3.17 7.43
C GLY A 224 32.12 2.32 8.55
N ARG A 225 31.40 1.22 8.27
CA ARG A 225 30.93 0.28 9.31
C ARG A 225 31.75 -1.01 9.29
N SER A 226 32.07 -1.51 10.48
CA SER A 226 32.82 -2.78 10.70
C SER A 226 32.10 -4.01 10.15
N THR A 227 30.81 -3.89 9.85
CA THR A 227 30.03 -4.91 9.15
C THR A 227 29.27 -4.25 7.98
N PRO A 228 29.53 -4.63 6.72
CA PRO A 228 28.78 -4.12 5.58
C PRO A 228 27.35 -4.68 5.63
N SER A 229 26.36 -3.82 5.92
CA SER A 229 24.94 -4.15 5.87
C SER A 229 24.40 -3.95 4.44
N LEU A 230 23.65 -4.92 3.95
CA LEU A 230 22.92 -4.76 2.68
C LEU A 230 21.68 -3.88 2.91
N PHE A 231 21.34 -3.05 1.93
CA PHE A 231 20.06 -2.36 1.90
C PHE A 231 18.92 -3.41 1.82
N LEU A 232 17.95 -3.32 2.74
CA LEU A 232 16.81 -4.24 2.88
C LEU A 232 17.20 -5.74 2.89
N PRO A 233 18.03 -6.24 3.84
CA PRO A 233 18.77 -7.52 3.80
C PRO A 233 17.96 -8.78 3.41
N ASN A 234 16.65 -8.80 3.68
CA ASN A 234 15.78 -9.96 3.48
C ASN A 234 14.76 -9.79 2.34
N LEU A 235 14.85 -8.72 1.55
CA LEU A 235 13.91 -8.46 0.45
C LEU A 235 14.03 -9.53 -0.63
N LYS A 236 12.91 -10.19 -0.93
CA LYS A 236 12.79 -11.30 -1.89
C LYS A 236 11.93 -10.94 -3.09
N ARG A 237 10.96 -10.05 -2.93
CA ARG A 237 10.00 -9.70 -3.98
C ARG A 237 9.86 -8.19 -4.10
N ILE A 238 9.90 -7.71 -5.34
CA ILE A 238 9.55 -6.33 -5.68
C ILE A 238 8.43 -6.40 -6.71
N THR A 239 7.36 -5.66 -6.46
CA THR A 239 6.34 -5.34 -7.45
C THR A 239 6.47 -3.85 -7.73
N TYR A 240 6.79 -3.47 -8.95
CA TYR A 240 6.85 -2.07 -9.36
C TYR A 240 5.81 -1.80 -10.43
N ARG A 241 5.08 -0.69 -10.27
CA ARG A 241 4.13 -0.20 -11.24
C ARG A 241 4.37 1.30 -11.42
N GLY A 242 4.57 1.78 -12.63
CA GLY A 242 4.96 3.19 -12.84
C GLY A 242 5.41 3.53 -14.25
N GLU A 243 6.07 4.68 -14.40
CA GLU A 243 6.48 5.24 -15.69
C GLU A 243 7.56 4.41 -16.41
N LYS A 244 7.64 4.63 -17.74
CA LYS A 244 8.39 3.84 -18.71
C LYS A 244 9.91 4.00 -18.66
N ASP A 245 10.43 5.08 -18.08
CA ASP A 245 11.87 5.37 -17.98
C ASP A 245 12.57 4.49 -16.93
N PHE A 246 12.38 3.19 -17.10
CA PHE A 246 12.75 2.15 -16.16
C PHE A 246 14.22 1.79 -16.33
N TRP A 247 14.96 1.80 -15.22
CA TRP A 247 16.43 1.63 -15.23
C TRP A 247 16.86 0.17 -15.37
N TRP A 248 16.63 -0.37 -16.57
CA TRP A 248 16.88 -1.76 -16.93
C TRP A 248 18.28 -2.25 -16.57
N ASP A 249 19.30 -1.42 -16.79
CA ASP A 249 20.69 -1.78 -16.49
C ASP A 249 20.93 -2.02 -14.99
N ALA A 250 20.26 -1.26 -14.11
CA ALA A 250 20.38 -1.46 -12.68
C ALA A 250 19.66 -2.73 -12.23
N ILE A 251 18.48 -3.00 -12.77
CA ILE A 251 17.71 -4.22 -12.46
C ILE A 251 18.41 -5.46 -12.99
N LEU A 252 18.99 -5.38 -14.18
CA LEU A 252 19.82 -6.44 -14.72
C LEU A 252 21.00 -6.76 -13.81
N LYS A 253 21.59 -5.75 -13.15
CA LYS A 253 22.64 -5.98 -12.15
C LYS A 253 22.09 -6.67 -10.89
N VAL A 254 20.88 -6.31 -10.42
CA VAL A 254 20.20 -6.98 -9.29
C VAL A 254 19.92 -8.45 -9.61
N VAL A 255 19.42 -8.72 -10.80
CA VAL A 255 18.99 -10.04 -11.25
C VAL A 255 20.17 -10.94 -11.63
N LYS A 256 21.06 -10.45 -12.52
CA LYS A 256 22.19 -11.24 -13.08
C LYS A 256 23.30 -11.45 -12.08
N ALA A 257 23.14 -10.93 -10.87
CA ALA A 257 24.02 -11.07 -9.75
C ALA A 257 24.55 -12.53 -9.56
N HIS A 258 23.73 -13.54 -9.87
CA HIS A 258 24.10 -14.96 -9.68
C HIS A 258 25.03 -15.51 -10.77
N GLN A 259 25.05 -14.87 -11.93
CA GLN A 259 25.81 -15.27 -13.12
C GLN A 259 27.29 -14.88 -13.02
N TYR A 260 27.68 -14.04 -12.05
CA TYR A 260 29.07 -13.59 -11.86
C TYR A 260 29.74 -14.30 -10.66
N PRO A 261 30.34 -15.51 -10.84
CA PRO A 261 30.89 -16.33 -9.76
C PRO A 261 31.94 -15.62 -8.90
N ARG A 262 32.75 -14.74 -9.50
CA ARG A 262 33.78 -13.96 -8.79
C ARG A 262 33.21 -12.89 -7.84
N LYS A 263 31.92 -12.53 -7.97
CA LYS A 263 31.22 -11.55 -7.12
C LYS A 263 30.14 -12.16 -6.22
N ARG A 264 29.98 -13.50 -6.22
CA ARG A 264 28.90 -14.23 -5.53
C ARG A 264 28.79 -13.99 -4.02
N LYS A 265 29.86 -13.60 -3.34
CA LYS A 265 29.83 -13.41 -1.87
C LYS A 265 28.87 -12.30 -1.43
N TYR A 266 28.38 -11.46 -2.36
CA TYR A 266 27.73 -10.19 -2.01
C TYR A 266 26.40 -9.94 -2.72
N LEU A 267 25.83 -10.96 -3.35
CA LEU A 267 24.73 -10.80 -4.29
C LEU A 267 23.51 -11.56 -3.79
N ARG A 268 22.42 -10.82 -3.50
CA ARG A 268 21.17 -11.40 -3.01
C ARG A 268 20.31 -11.89 -4.17
N PRO A 269 19.75 -13.12 -4.10
CA PRO A 269 18.63 -13.52 -4.94
C PRO A 269 17.37 -12.75 -4.60
N LEU A 270 17.03 -11.78 -5.44
CA LEU A 270 15.64 -11.40 -5.59
C LEU A 270 14.91 -12.60 -6.22
N MET A 271 13.91 -13.15 -5.54
CA MET A 271 13.17 -14.32 -6.01
C MET A 271 12.12 -13.98 -7.06
N SER A 272 11.51 -12.80 -6.94
CA SER A 272 10.46 -12.33 -7.84
C SER A 272 10.63 -10.84 -8.12
N LEU A 273 10.56 -10.47 -9.40
CA LEU A 273 10.42 -9.09 -9.84
C LEU A 273 9.22 -9.02 -10.76
N GLU A 274 8.17 -8.35 -10.31
CA GLU A 274 6.99 -8.06 -11.13
C GLU A 274 7.02 -6.58 -11.48
N VAL A 275 6.90 -6.28 -12.78
CA VAL A 275 6.92 -4.91 -13.25
C VAL A 275 5.75 -4.67 -14.19
N GLU A 276 4.98 -3.64 -13.91
CA GLU A 276 3.82 -3.21 -14.68
C GLU A 276 4.02 -1.75 -15.09
N THR A 277 4.38 -1.50 -16.35
CA THR A 277 4.56 -0.12 -16.83
C THR A 277 3.29 0.37 -17.51
N TYR A 278 2.95 1.64 -17.31
CA TYR A 278 1.91 2.31 -18.08
C TYR A 278 2.52 2.85 -19.37
N GLU A 279 1.87 2.60 -20.49
CA GLU A 279 2.18 3.26 -21.75
C GLU A 279 0.96 3.99 -22.27
N ASP A 280 1.05 5.32 -22.27
CA ASP A 280 0.16 6.16 -23.06
C ASP A 280 0.74 6.28 -24.48
N GLY A 281 0.41 5.32 -25.35
CA GLY A 281 0.78 5.37 -26.77
C GLY A 281 0.84 4.03 -27.50
N LEU A 282 0.70 4.09 -28.83
CA LEU A 282 0.91 2.95 -29.74
C LEU A 282 2.40 2.59 -29.75
N MET A 283 2.75 1.43 -29.21
CA MET A 283 4.11 0.88 -29.22
C MET A 283 4.65 0.73 -30.66
N GLU A 284 5.75 1.41 -30.97
CA GLU A 284 6.67 0.93 -32.00
C GLU A 284 7.44 -0.28 -31.45
N GLU A 285 7.21 -1.43 -32.09
CA GLU A 285 7.82 -2.75 -31.92
C GLU A 285 8.57 -3.08 -30.60
N PRO A 286 8.04 -4.03 -29.78
CA PRO A 286 8.68 -4.45 -28.52
C PRO A 286 10.08 -5.07 -28.70
N ALA A 287 10.47 -5.46 -29.92
CA ALA A 287 11.76 -6.10 -30.24
C ALA A 287 12.98 -5.20 -30.04
N LYS A 288 12.84 -3.87 -30.03
CA LYS A 288 13.97 -2.94 -29.86
C LYS A 288 14.40 -2.72 -28.42
N TYR A 289 13.64 -3.21 -27.45
CA TYR A 289 13.95 -2.98 -26.04
C TYR A 289 14.96 -4.01 -25.52
N PRO A 290 15.98 -3.59 -24.72
CA PRO A 290 16.88 -4.48 -23.98
C PRO A 290 16.16 -5.60 -23.20
N PHE A 291 14.87 -5.38 -22.93
CA PHE A 291 13.88 -6.29 -22.38
C PHE A 291 13.89 -7.73 -22.92
N TRP A 292 13.84 -7.97 -24.23
CA TRP A 292 13.77 -9.34 -24.74
C TRP A 292 15.03 -10.14 -24.41
N THR A 293 16.18 -9.46 -24.44
CA THR A 293 17.46 -9.99 -23.99
C THR A 293 17.45 -10.31 -22.49
N VAL A 294 16.67 -9.57 -21.69
CA VAL A 294 16.50 -9.84 -20.26
C VAL A 294 15.72 -11.13 -20.04
N VAL A 295 14.52 -11.26 -20.63
CA VAL A 295 13.63 -12.42 -20.48
C VAL A 295 14.30 -13.71 -20.96
N GLN A 296 15.01 -13.69 -22.09
CA GLN A 296 15.67 -14.90 -22.64
C GLN A 296 16.87 -15.38 -21.81
N ASN A 297 17.50 -14.50 -21.01
CA ASN A 297 18.67 -14.83 -20.19
C ASN A 297 18.32 -15.31 -18.77
N PHE A 298 17.03 -15.39 -18.41
CA PHE A 298 16.56 -15.96 -17.16
C PHE A 298 16.53 -17.49 -17.21
N LYS A 299 17.69 -18.12 -16.97
CA LYS A 299 17.79 -19.57 -16.68
C LYS A 299 18.37 -19.88 -15.29
N SER A 300 18.45 -18.90 -14.39
CA SER A 300 19.08 -19.09 -13.07
C SER A 300 18.38 -18.34 -11.93
N GLY A 301 17.81 -19.09 -10.98
CA GLY A 301 17.55 -18.66 -9.59
C GLY A 301 16.35 -17.75 -9.31
N VAL A 302 15.95 -16.88 -10.23
CA VAL A 302 14.72 -16.08 -10.11
C VAL A 302 13.56 -16.91 -10.65
N THR A 303 12.57 -17.21 -9.82
CA THR A 303 11.51 -18.18 -10.16
C THR A 303 10.41 -17.56 -11.01
N LYS A 304 10.23 -16.24 -10.97
CA LYS A 304 9.20 -15.57 -11.75
C LYS A 304 9.57 -14.11 -12.03
N VAL A 305 9.57 -13.77 -13.31
CA VAL A 305 9.57 -12.39 -13.77
C VAL A 305 8.37 -12.25 -14.69
N SER A 306 7.35 -11.53 -14.23
CA SER A 306 6.14 -11.28 -15.01
C SER A 306 6.02 -9.80 -15.33
N TRP A 307 5.72 -9.54 -16.60
CA TRP A 307 5.51 -8.22 -17.14
C TRP A 307 4.07 -8.12 -17.59
N LYS A 308 3.39 -7.07 -17.14
CA LYS A 308 2.04 -6.75 -17.58
C LYS A 308 2.09 -5.37 -18.22
N PHE A 309 1.67 -5.31 -19.47
CA PHE A 309 1.41 -4.04 -20.13
C PHE A 309 -0.08 -3.74 -19.92
N ARG A 310 -0.38 -2.60 -19.27
CA ARG A 310 -1.74 -2.06 -19.30
C ARG A 310 -1.81 -1.02 -20.39
N TYR A 311 -2.66 -1.30 -21.35
CA TYR A 311 -3.05 -0.33 -22.37
C TYR A 311 -4.28 0.38 -21.86
N ASN A 312 -4.17 1.70 -21.67
CA ASN A 312 -5.35 2.55 -21.55
C ASN A 312 -5.88 2.73 -22.97
N ILE A 313 -6.87 1.91 -23.35
CA ILE A 313 -7.63 2.14 -24.58
C ILE A 313 -8.56 3.30 -24.27
N LEU A 314 -8.10 4.53 -24.59
CA LEU A 314 -8.92 5.74 -24.61
C LEU A 314 -9.87 5.70 -25.81
#